data_AF-A0A5D4T7A6-F1
#
_entry.id   AF-A0A5D4T7A6-F1
#
_cell.length_a   1.000
_cell.length_b   1.000
_cell.length_c   1.000
_cell.angle_alpha   90.00
_cell.angle_beta   90.00
_cell.angle_gamma   90.00
#
_symmetry.space_group_name_H-M   'P 1'
#
loop_
_entity.id
_entity.type
_entity.pdbx_description
1 polymer ?
#
loop_
_entity_poly.entity_id
_entity_poly.type
_entity_poly.pdbx_seq_one_letter_code
_entity_poly.pdbx_strand_id
1 'polypeptide(L)' 'MNYNQNEKIAQITSETLIIGVDIAKFKHVARAQDFRGLEFGAPCHFENTKP' A
#
# COMPACT_ATOMS: atom_id res chain seq x y z
N MET A 1 -1.94 4.85 -25.72
CA MET A 1 -1.60 4.14 -24.47
C MET A 1 -1.54 5.20 -23.38
N ASN A 2 -2.58 5.31 -22.54
CA ASN A 2 -2.75 6.42 -21.61
C ASN A 2 -2.22 5.97 -20.23
N TYR A 3 -0.93 6.16 -19.98
CA TYR A 3 -0.30 5.74 -18.72
C TYR A 3 -0.60 6.76 -17.61
N ASN A 4 -1.85 6.75 -17.15
CA ASN A 4 -2.34 7.57 -16.04
C ASN A 4 -1.67 7.23 -14.69
N GLN A 5 -0.75 6.26 -14.66
CA GLN A 5 0.03 5.87 -13.48
C GLN A 5 1.07 6.92 -13.12
N ASN A 6 1.79 7.48 -14.10
CA ASN A 6 2.82 8.48 -13.81
C ASN A 6 2.20 9.75 -13.22
N GLU A 7 1.03 10.14 -13.71
CA GLU A 7 0.27 11.26 -13.13
C GLU A 7 -0.16 10.97 -11.69
N LYS A 8 -0.60 9.74 -11.38
CA LYS A 8 -0.94 9.34 -10.01
C LYS A 8 0.28 9.29 -9.08
N ILE A 9 1.44 8.87 -9.59
CA ILE A 9 2.70 8.87 -8.83
C ILE A 9 3.16 10.31 -8.55
N ALA A 10 2.99 11.21 -9.52
CA ALA A 10 3.33 12.63 -9.37
C ALA A 10 2.46 13.35 -8.32
N GLN A 11 1.30 12.79 -7.94
CA GLN A 11 0.45 13.32 -6.88
C GLN A 11 0.87 12.89 -5.46
N ILE A 12 1.89 12.05 -5.32
CA ILE A 12 2.41 11.67 -4.00
C ILE A 12 3.15 12.89 -3.41
N THR A 13 2.57 13.45 -2.35
CA THR A 13 3.14 14.56 -1.58
C THR A 13 3.71 14.08 -0.25
N SER A 14 4.34 14.98 0.50
CA SER A 14 4.85 14.68 1.85
C SER A 14 3.79 14.23 2.86
N GLU A 15 2.52 14.51 2.58
CA GLU A 15 1.37 14.16 3.42
C GLU A 15 0.69 12.85 2.98
N THR A 16 1.21 12.22 1.92
CA THR A 16 0.63 10.99 1.37
C THR A 16 1.07 9.77 2.18
N LEU A 17 0.09 9.05 2.72
CA LEU A 17 0.29 7.72 3.30
C LEU A 17 0.13 6.66 2.19
N ILE A 18 1.17 5.87 1.96
CA ILE A 18 1.17 4.80 0.98
C ILE A 18 0.90 3.48 1.68
N ILE A 19 -0.07 2.72 1.20
CA ILE A 19 -0.39 1.38 1.71
C ILE A 19 -0.07 0.33 0.65
N GLY A 20 0.94 -0.50 0.93
CA GLY A 20 1.25 -1.68 0.13
C GLY A 20 0.53 -2.90 0.69
N VAL A 21 -0.18 -3.64 -0.15
CA VAL A 21 -0.92 -4.84 0.28
C VAL A 21 -0.47 -6.04 -0.56
N ASP A 22 0.04 -7.06 0.13
CA ASP A 22 0.32 -8.37 -0.44
C ASP A 22 -0.87 -9.31 -0.17
N ILE A 23 -1.44 -9.85 -1.24
CA ILE A 23 -2.65 -10.67 -1.20
C ILE A 23 -2.27 -12.13 -1.53
N ALA A 24 -2.15 -12.98 -0.50
CA ALA A 24 -1.99 -14.43 -0.69
C ALA A 24 -3.29 -15.22 -0.45
N LYS A 25 -3.26 -16.54 -0.64
CA LYS A 25 -4.48 -17.39 -0.61
C LYS A 25 -5.21 -17.41 0.74
N PHE A 26 -4.47 -17.31 1.84
CA PHE A 26 -5.03 -17.48 3.19
C PHE A 26 -4.70 -16.30 4.12
N LYS A 27 -3.50 -15.74 3.98
CA LYS A 27 -3.01 -14.62 4.79
C LYS A 27 -2.60 -13.49 3.85
N HIS A 28 -3.01 -12.29 4.21
CA HIS A 28 -2.66 -11.06 3.52
C HIS A 28 -1.84 -10.19 4.46
N VAL A 29 -0.99 -9.35 3.89
CA VAL A 29 -0.14 -8.44 4.66
C VAL A 29 -0.27 -7.05 4.09
N ALA A 30 -0.67 -6.09 4.92
CA ALA A 30 -0.65 -4.67 4.60
C ALA A 30 0.52 -3.99 5.33
N ARG A 31 1.19 -3.08 4.63
CA ARG A 31 2.24 -2.22 5.18
C ARG A 31 1.93 -0.77 4.87
N ALA A 32 2.23 0.09 5.82
CA ALA A 32 2.10 1.53 5.67
C ALA A 32 3.49 2.13 5.53
N GLN A 33 3.65 3.10 4.64
CA GLN A 33 4.89 3.85 4.47
C GLN A 33 4.60 5.30 4.07
N ASP A 34 5.56 6.19 4.31
CA ASP A 34 5.48 7.56 3.81
C ASP A 34 5.91 7.66 2.34
N PHE A 35 5.78 8.84 1.75
CA PHE A 35 6.20 9.14 0.38
C PHE A 35 7.68 8.84 0.08
N ARG A 36 8.55 8.85 1.11
CA ARG A 36 9.97 8.51 0.98
C ARG A 36 10.24 7.01 1.10
N GLY A 37 9.23 6.22 1.43
CA GLY A 37 9.34 4.77 1.61
C GLY A 37 9.79 4.34 3.00
N LEU A 38 9.71 5.20 4.02
CA LEU A 38 9.91 4.80 5.40
C LEU A 38 8.67 4.06 5.89
N GLU A 39 8.84 2.80 6.29
CA GLU A 39 7.75 1.98 6.82
C GLU A 39 7.29 2.50 8.20
N PHE A 40 5.98 2.59 8.38
CA PHE A 40 5.34 2.90 9.64
C PHE A 40 5.05 1.62 10.42
N GLY A 41 5.84 1.37 11.45
CA GLY A 41 5.57 0.32 12.42
C GLY A 41 5.63 -1.10 11.84
N ALA A 42 4.84 -2.01 12.43
CA ALA A 42 4.82 -3.42 12.07
C ALA A 42 3.77 -3.72 10.98
N PRO A 43 4.03 -4.72 10.11
CA PRO A 43 3.07 -5.15 9.09
C PRO A 43 1.75 -5.66 9.70
N CYS A 44 0.63 -5.24 9.12
CA CYS A 44 -0.72 -5.66 9.50
C CYS A 44 -1.09 -6.94 8.75
N HIS A 45 -1.33 -8.03 9.49
CA HIS A 45 -1.72 -9.31 8.92
C HIS A 45 -3.23 -9.48 9.03
N PHE A 46 -3.87 -9.88 7.94
CA PHE A 46 -5.31 -10.13 7.92
C PHE A 46 -5.62 -11.36 7.06
N GLU A 47 -6.71 -12.04 7.37
CA GLU A 47 -7.14 -13.22 6.65
C GLU A 47 -8.36 -12.87 5.79
N ASN A 48 -8.66 -13.71 4.79
CA ASN A 48 -9.86 -13.55 3.99
C ASN A 48 -11.09 -13.94 4.82
N THR A 49 -11.50 -13.09 5.75
CA THR A 49 -12.68 -13.29 6.59
C THR A 49 -13.90 -12.73 5.85
N LYS A 50 -14.42 -13.51 4.90
CA LYS A 50 -15.83 -13.42 4.50
C LYS A 50 -16.52 -14.76 4.82
N PRO A 51 -17.71 -14.75 5.44
CA PRO A 51 -18.60 -15.91 5.43
C PRO A 51 -19.13 -16.20 4.02
#